data_AF-A0A850T2G9-F1
#
_entry.id   AF-A0A850T2G9-F1
#
_cell.length_a   1.000
_cell.length_b   1.000
_cell.length_c   1.000
_cell.angle_alpha   90.00
_cell.angle_beta   90.00
_cell.angle_gamma   90.00
#
_symmetry.space_group_name_H-M   'P 1'
#
loop_
_entity.id
_entity.type
_entity.pdbx_description
1 polymer ?
#
loop_
_entity_poly.entity_id
_entity_poly.type
_entity_poly.pdbx_seq_one_letter_code
_entity_poly.pdbx_strand_id
1 'polypeptide(L)'
;MPAFKAVFLGSHAALDRAGLLLTEVLYPPAGAVSLTKDDDAREDAAWRLEAYFMERPRIDALMALLAETGLGPPAVEELPDIDWV
;
A
#
# COMPACT_ATOMS: atom_id res chain seq x y z
N MET A 1 6.61 8.01 16.95
CA MET A 1 5.55 6.98 16.91
C MET A 1 5.87 6.06 15.73
N PRO A 2 5.84 4.73 15.88
CA PRO A 2 6.17 3.83 14.78
C PRO A 2 5.16 4.00 13.64
N ALA A 3 5.67 4.13 12.42
CA ALA A 3 4.84 4.11 11.22
C ALA A 3 4.82 2.70 10.62
N PHE A 4 3.78 2.38 9.87
CA PHE A 4 3.62 1.08 9.22
C PHE A 4 3.49 1.27 7.71
N LYS A 5 4.06 0.35 6.96
CA LYS A 5 3.96 0.32 5.50
C LYS A 5 3.33 -1.00 5.06
N ALA A 6 2.26 -0.94 4.29
CA ALA A 6 1.69 -2.09 3.60
C ALA A 6 2.11 -2.05 2.12
N VAL A 7 2.74 -3.13 1.64
CA VAL A 7 3.25 -3.26 0.27
C VAL A 7 2.38 -4.24 -0.50
N PHE A 8 1.76 -3.78 -1.58
CA PHE A 8 0.95 -4.58 -2.49
C PHE A 8 1.67 -4.74 -3.83
N LEU A 9 1.52 -5.91 -4.44
CA LEU A 9 1.99 -6.22 -5.78
C LEU A 9 0.80 -6.59 -6.65
N GLY A 10 0.83 -6.20 -7.92
CA GLY A 10 -0.26 -6.46 -8.85
C GLY A 10 -0.12 -5.70 -10.16
N SER A 11 -1.20 -5.66 -10.93
CA SER A 11 -1.26 -4.81 -12.13
C SER A 11 -1.41 -3.35 -11.72
N HIS A 12 -0.91 -2.44 -12.57
CA HIS A 12 -1.05 -0.99 -12.36
C HIS A 12 -2.50 -0.58 -12.05
N ALA A 13 -3.46 -1.06 -12.84
CA ALA A 13 -4.87 -0.72 -12.68
C ALA A 13 -5.46 -1.20 -11.34
N ALA A 14 -5.07 -2.39 -10.87
CA ALA A 14 -5.51 -2.90 -9.57
C ALA A 14 -4.90 -2.08 -8.41
N LEU A 15 -3.62 -1.72 -8.53
CA LEU A 15 -2.89 -0.96 -7.52
C LEU A 15 -3.34 0.51 -7.45
N ASP A 16 -3.62 1.15 -8.59
CA ASP A 16 -4.17 2.50 -8.66
C ASP A 16 -5.54 2.58 -7.96
N ARG A 17 -6.43 1.63 -8.27
CA ARG A 17 -7.73 1.51 -7.60
C ARG A 17 -7.59 1.26 -6.10
N ALA A 18 -6.65 0.41 -5.70
CA ALA A 18 -6.38 0.17 -4.29
C ALA A 18 -5.87 1.44 -3.59
N GLY A 19 -5.02 2.23 -4.25
CA GLY A 19 -4.54 3.52 -3.74
C GLY A 19 -5.69 4.45 -3.35
N LEU A 20 -6.67 4.63 -4.23
CA LEU A 20 -7.86 5.43 -3.97
C LEU A 20 -8.69 4.89 -2.79
N LEU A 21 -8.91 3.58 -2.72
CA LEU A 21 -9.68 2.98 -1.63
C LEU A 21 -9.00 3.16 -0.27
N LEU A 22 -7.67 3.04 -0.24
CA LEU A 22 -6.87 3.15 0.98
C LEU A 22 -6.81 4.58 1.51
N THR A 23 -6.89 5.61 0.66
CA THR A 23 -6.89 7.01 1.10
C THR A 23 -8.29 7.57 1.35
N GLU A 24 -9.28 7.17 0.54
CA GLU A 24 -10.61 7.80 0.54
C GLU A 24 -11.69 7.01 1.30
N VAL A 25 -11.54 5.68 1.44
CA VAL A 25 -12.61 4.79 1.94
C VAL A 25 -12.22 4.08 3.23
N LEU A 26 -10.97 3.65 3.34
CA LEU A 26 -10.49 2.95 4.53
C LEU A 26 -10.57 3.85 5.79
N TYR A 27 -10.92 3.25 6.92
CA TYR A 27 -10.84 3.91 8.22
C TYR A 27 -10.02 3.06 9.23
N PRO A 28 -8.94 3.60 9.82
CA PRO A 28 -8.30 4.88 9.47
C PRO A 28 -7.69 4.85 8.06
N PRO A 29 -7.65 5.99 7.35
CA PRO A 29 -7.08 6.04 6.00
C PRO A 29 -5.56 5.90 6.04
N ALA A 30 -4.98 5.49 4.91
CA ALA A 30 -3.55 5.64 4.68
C ALA A 30 -3.20 7.14 4.65
N GLY A 31 -2.17 7.54 5.39
CA GLY A 31 -1.69 8.93 5.40
C GLY A 31 -1.00 9.32 4.10
N ALA A 32 -0.44 8.34 3.39
CA ALA A 32 0.12 8.50 2.06
C ALA A 32 0.11 7.16 1.31
N VAL A 33 0.12 7.23 -0.01
CA VAL A 33 0.34 6.08 -0.90
C VAL A 33 1.39 6.42 -1.95
N SER A 34 2.19 5.43 -2.35
CA SER A 34 3.20 5.56 -3.41
C SER A 34 3.07 4.38 -4.37
N LEU A 35 2.64 4.67 -5.60
CA LEU A 35 2.59 3.70 -6.69
C LEU A 35 3.86 3.83 -7.53
N THR A 36 4.66 2.76 -7.57
CA THR A 36 5.96 2.75 -8.24
C THR A 36 6.11 1.51 -9.11
N LYS A 37 6.87 1.66 -10.20
CA LYS A 37 7.33 0.57 -11.05
C LYS A 37 8.78 0.28 -10.69
N ASP A 38 9.15 -0.99 -10.54
CA ASP A 38 10.48 -1.40 -10.07
C ASP A 38 11.61 -0.91 -11.01
N ASP A 39 11.36 -0.96 -12.33
CA ASP A 39 12.21 -0.42 -13.37
C ASP A 39 11.34 0.27 -14.42
N ASP A 40 11.39 1.60 -14.45
CA ASP A 40 10.57 2.42 -15.36
C ASP A 40 10.91 2.17 -16.84
N ALA A 41 12.16 1.81 -17.14
CA ALA A 41 12.63 1.57 -18.51
C ALA A 41 12.19 0.22 -19.06
N ARG A 42 11.75 -0.71 -18.21
CA ARG A 42 11.30 -2.05 -18.61
C ARG A 42 9.78 -2.11 -18.67
N GLU A 43 9.24 -2.47 -19.83
CA GLU A 43 7.79 -2.57 -20.03
C GLU A 43 7.15 -3.59 -19.06
N ASP A 44 7.79 -4.75 -18.90
CA ASP A 44 7.31 -5.87 -18.05
C ASP A 44 7.72 -5.78 -16.57
N ALA A 45 8.28 -4.65 -16.11
CA ALA A 45 8.64 -4.53 -14.70
C ALA A 45 7.40 -4.55 -13.79
N ALA A 46 7.57 -5.16 -12.62
CA ALA A 46 6.52 -5.29 -11.63
C ALA A 46 6.11 -3.93 -11.06
N TRP A 47 4.82 -3.79 -10.78
CA TRP A 47 4.27 -2.63 -10.07
C TRP A 47 4.09 -2.95 -8.59
N ARG A 48 4.32 -1.93 -7.76
CA ARG A 48 4.09 -1.99 -6.32
C ARG A 48 3.35 -0.75 -5.83
N LEU A 49 2.49 -0.95 -4.84
CA LEU A 49 1.86 0.13 -4.07
C LEU A 49 2.34 0.04 -2.63
N GLU A 50 2.86 1.14 -2.11
CA GLU A 50 3.21 1.30 -0.70
C GLU A 50 2.21 2.24 -0.03
N ALA A 51 1.49 1.76 0.98
CA ALA A 51 0.55 2.55 1.77
C ALA A 51 1.08 2.74 3.20
N TYR A 52 1.06 3.98 3.68
CA TYR A 52 1.69 4.38 4.95
C TYR A 52 0.64 4.70 6.01
N PHE A 53 0.81 4.15 7.21
CA PHE A 53 -0.14 4.26 8.33
C PHE A 53 0.56 4.68 9.61
N MET A 54 -0.12 5.48 10.44
CA MET A 54 0.36 5.86 11.79
C MET A 54 0.10 4.77 12.84
N GLU A 55 -0.73 3.79 12.50
CA GLU A 55 -1.07 2.64 13.34
C GLU A 55 -1.03 1.37 12.50
N ARG A 56 -0.79 0.21 13.14
CA ARG A 56 -0.71 -1.07 12.42
C ARG A 56 -2.04 -1.37 11.74
N PRO A 57 -2.12 -1.45 10.39
CA PRO A 57 -3.38 -1.68 9.72
C PRO A 57 -3.86 -3.12 9.96
N ARG A 58 -5.18 -3.30 10.06
CA ARG A 58 -5.78 -4.64 10.17
C ARG A 58 -5.83 -5.29 8.79
N ILE A 59 -5.08 -6.36 8.61
CA ILE A 59 -4.98 -7.05 7.30
C ILE A 59 -6.35 -7.52 6.81
N ASP A 60 -7.21 -8.07 7.68
CA ASP A 60 -8.56 -8.49 7.29
C ASP A 60 -9.41 -7.33 6.74
N ALA A 61 -9.27 -6.13 7.31
CA ALA A 61 -9.99 -4.95 6.84
C ALA A 61 -9.45 -4.47 5.48
N LEU A 62 -8.13 -4.51 5.29
CA LEU A 62 -7.51 -4.21 3.99
C LEU A 62 -8.00 -5.20 2.92
N MET A 63 -7.99 -6.49 3.23
CA MET A 63 -8.41 -7.53 2.30
C MET A 63 -9.91 -7.46 1.96
N ALA A 64 -10.75 -7.17 2.96
CA ALA A 64 -12.19 -6.98 2.71
C ALA A 64 -12.45 -5.78 1.80
N LEU A 65 -11.77 -4.65 2.03
CA LEU A 65 -11.91 -3.45 1.20
C LEU A 65 -11.40 -3.67 -0.23
N LEU A 66 -10.31 -4.43 -0.38
CA LEU A 66 -9.61 -4.63 -1.65
C LEU A 66 -10.04 -5.89 -2.40
N ALA A 67 -11.03 -6.64 -1.92
CA ALA A 67 -11.45 -7.94 -2.50
C ALA A 67 -11.73 -7.85 -4.01
N GLU A 68 -12.37 -6.77 -4.45
CA GLU A 68 -12.74 -6.55 -5.85
C GLU A 68 -11.56 -6.15 -6.76
N THR A 69 -10.39 -5.82 -6.19
CA THR A 69 -9.19 -5.46 -6.96
C THR A 69 -8.41 -6.68 -7.45
N GLY A 70 -8.67 -7.86 -6.86
CA GLY A 70 -7.91 -9.08 -7.13
C GLY A 70 -6.48 -9.07 -6.56
N LEU A 71 -6.13 -8.08 -5.73
CA LEU A 71 -4.83 -8.03 -5.05
C LEU A 71 -4.75 -9.11 -3.95
N GLY A 72 -3.56 -9.65 -3.77
CA GLY A 72 -3.24 -10.53 -2.64
C GLY A 72 -3.01 -9.75 -1.33
N PRO A 73 -2.78 -10.48 -0.22
CA PRO A 73 -2.43 -9.86 1.05
C PRO A 73 -1.15 -9.04 0.95
N PRO A 74 -1.11 -7.85 1.56
CA PRO A 74 0.10 -7.03 1.57
C PRO A 74 1.16 -7.61 2.51
N ALA A 75 2.42 -7.31 2.20
CA ALA A 75 3.49 -7.39 3.20
C ALA A 75 3.41 -6.14 4.10
N VAL A 76 3.35 -6.34 5.43
CA VAL A 76 3.29 -5.22 6.38
C VAL A 76 4.61 -5.11 7.12
N GLU A 77 5.26 -3.95 7.00
CA GLU A 77 6.52 -3.61 7.62
C GLU A 77 6.31 -2.52 8.67
N GLU A 78 6.98 -2.63 9.81
CA GLU A 78 7.09 -1.55 10.80
C GLU A 78 8.30 -0.69 10.43
N LEU A 79 8.09 0.59 10.23
CA LEU A 79 9.14 1.54 9.90
C LEU A 79 9.80 2.02 11.19
N PRO A 80 11.15 2.00 11.24
CA PRO A 80 11.87 2.56 12.37
C PRO A 80 11.52 4.05 12.54
N ASP A 81 11.42 4.49 13.78
CA ASP A 81 11.29 5.90 14.14
C ASP A 81 12.66 6.57 13.89
N ILE A 82 12.89 7.00 12.65
CA ILE A 82 14.12 7.68 12.26
C ILE A 82 13.86 9.19 12.38
N ASP A 83 14.43 9.81 13.40
CA ASP A 83 14.67 11.26 13.42
C ASP A 83 15.64 11.59 12.28
N TRP A 84 15.14 12.10 11.16
CA TRP A 84 15.98 12.70 10.13
C TRP A 84 16.53 14.01 10.71
N VAL A 85 17.81 14.03 11.07
CA VAL A 85 18.55 15.22 11.50
C VAL A 85 18.89 16.14 10.32
#